data_AF-A0A8T5MTD8-F1
#
_entry.id   AF-A0A8T5MTD8-F1
#
_cell.length_a   1.000
_cell.length_b   1.000
_cell.length_c   1.000
_cell.angle_alpha   90.00
_cell.angle_beta   90.00
_cell.angle_gamma   90.00
#
_symmetry.space_group_name_H-M   'P 1'
#
loop_
_entity.id
_entity.type
_entity.pdbx_description
1 polymer ?
#
loop_
_entity_poly.entity_id
_entity_poly.type
_entity_poly.pdbx_seq_one_letter_code
_entity_poly.pdbx_strand_id
1 'polypeptide(L)'
;RKRIIPVLILIILVVGGVIFFSFSNQKTSGHLIVNLAGELVDGELNNGKINLVLSEGELIPEGSLLVIENNGISYTYNLSDLLEPEEVLSGNFYIEGSSISGSGEGYGLEGSRIIYPTVSFELELAGEDGNETQTPPDGEESEEQNETEFQTNETSEMDENETIVVPENETSEEEIPEEFSEEEIPEENSSESNAPIVVPENETSEEEIPEEFSEEEIPEENSSESNAPITGSAVSGLFGYLPSFLSGFATSERLKISGTVSRGNDFVYNTNLDWRVVPGSVSSNGEVIPEGEISIEKIETTLITGIVVSTNYFVEETGFGKDYLGKETKTFSIDLEKINLTLVEGSLMVSLVHESDIAVYEISYDSLDKTNITDINQTIISLPEFLNVSLTDSERAIILLMLNQSQVEANALTYRDKYLITFKIGPYSAEYSYPRSLEEDRIFLYLERDKTLWLKDIARKLRERPPLIGTAENFNANYSL
;
A
#
# COMPACT_ATOMS: atom_id res chain seq x y z
N ARG A 1 -23.11 25.71 46.31
CA ARG A 1 -22.54 26.77 45.45
C ARG A 1 -21.01 26.68 45.29
N LYS A 2 -20.18 26.56 46.36
CA LYS A 2 -18.70 26.51 46.23
C LYS A 2 -18.11 25.30 45.47
N ARG A 3 -18.87 24.21 45.25
CA ARG A 3 -18.40 23.01 44.52
C ARG A 3 -18.78 22.97 43.03
N ILE A 4 -19.66 23.86 42.56
CA ILE A 4 -20.14 23.85 41.17
C ILE A 4 -19.16 24.56 40.23
N ILE A 5 -18.54 25.64 40.72
CA ILE A 5 -17.58 26.46 39.98
C ILE A 5 -16.39 25.64 39.42
N PRO A 6 -15.69 24.77 40.18
CA PRO A 6 -14.56 24.01 39.62
C PRO A 6 -14.98 22.99 38.56
N VAL A 7 -16.17 22.40 38.66
CA VAL A 7 -16.68 21.44 37.66
C VAL A 7 -16.97 22.15 36.33
N LEU A 8 -17.55 23.35 36.40
CA LEU A 8 -17.88 24.14 35.21
C LEU A 8 -16.62 24.62 34.48
N ILE A 9 -15.56 24.99 35.22
CA ILE A 9 -14.25 25.33 34.65
C ILE A 9 -13.59 24.12 33.96
N LEU A 10 -13.67 22.93 34.57
CA LEU A 10 -13.14 21.71 33.98
C LEU A 10 -13.85 21.36 32.65
N ILE A 11 -15.18 21.49 32.61
CA ILE A 11 -15.95 21.24 31.37
C ILE A 11 -15.55 22.23 30.27
N ILE A 12 -15.39 23.51 30.59
CA ILE A 12 -14.95 24.52 29.62
C ILE A 12 -13.53 24.21 29.10
N LEU A 13 -12.62 23.72 29.94
CA LEU A 13 -11.28 23.33 29.53
C LEU A 13 -11.29 22.07 28.64
N VAL A 14 -12.15 21.09 28.92
CA VAL A 14 -12.27 19.89 28.09
C VAL A 14 -12.89 20.25 26.74
N VAL A 15 -13.98 21.02 26.72
CA VAL A 15 -14.62 21.46 25.48
C VAL A 15 -13.68 22.37 24.68
N GLY A 16 -13.01 23.31 25.34
CA GLY A 16 -12.00 24.17 24.70
C GLY A 16 -10.81 23.37 24.18
N GLY A 17 -10.38 22.32 24.89
CA GLY A 17 -9.34 21.40 24.45
C GLY A 17 -9.75 20.59 23.21
N VAL A 18 -10.97 20.04 23.19
CA VAL A 18 -11.52 19.31 22.04
C VAL A 18 -11.67 20.22 20.83
N ILE A 19 -12.18 21.43 21.02
CA ILE A 19 -12.30 22.44 19.96
C ILE A 19 -10.91 22.82 19.43
N PHE A 20 -9.96 23.13 20.33
CA PHE A 20 -8.59 23.48 19.95
C PHE A 20 -7.89 22.34 19.22
N PHE A 21 -8.07 21.09 19.65
CA PHE A 21 -7.50 19.91 18.99
C PHE A 21 -8.14 19.64 17.62
N SER A 22 -9.44 19.89 17.49
CA SER A 22 -10.15 19.78 16.20
C SER A 22 -9.69 20.83 15.19
N PHE A 23 -9.38 22.05 15.64
CA PHE A 23 -8.87 23.12 14.76
C PHE A 23 -7.35 23.07 14.51
N SER A 24 -6.57 22.47 15.42
CA SER A 24 -5.10 22.41 15.28
C SER A 24 -4.61 21.33 14.32
N ASN A 25 -5.47 20.39 13.91
CA ASN A 25 -5.12 19.30 13.00
C ASN A 25 -5.36 19.62 11.51
N GLN A 26 -5.83 20.82 11.15
CA GLN A 26 -6.17 21.18 9.76
C GLN A 26 -5.10 22.00 9.03
N LYS A 27 -3.83 21.80 9.37
CA LYS A 27 -2.71 22.35 8.57
C LYS A 27 -1.75 21.24 8.16
N THR A 28 -2.27 20.22 7.52
CA THR A 28 -1.44 19.42 6.62
C THR A 28 -1.36 20.23 5.32
N SER A 29 -0.17 20.77 5.04
CA SER A 29 0.15 21.21 3.68
C SER A 29 0.23 19.94 2.83
N GLY A 30 -0.53 19.86 1.74
CA GLY A 30 -0.46 18.69 0.89
C GLY A 30 0.88 18.57 0.17
N HIS A 31 1.21 17.39 -0.37
CA HIS A 31 2.44 17.17 -1.14
C HIS A 31 2.33 17.54 -2.63
N LEU A 32 1.19 18.08 -3.10
CA LEU A 32 1.12 18.71 -4.43
C LEU A 32 2.19 19.81 -4.50
N ILE A 33 3.25 19.57 -5.27
CA ILE A 33 4.31 20.54 -5.42
C ILE A 33 3.86 21.52 -6.49
N VAL A 34 3.59 22.75 -6.06
CA VAL A 34 3.35 23.86 -6.99
C VAL A 34 4.69 24.52 -7.28
N ASN A 35 5.20 24.33 -8.50
CA ASN A 35 6.42 24.98 -8.96
C ASN A 35 6.09 26.05 -10.00
N LEU A 36 6.50 27.30 -9.73
CA LEU A 36 6.34 28.40 -10.65
C LEU A 36 7.63 28.56 -11.48
N ALA A 37 7.53 28.39 -12.79
CA ALA A 37 8.61 28.69 -13.74
C ALA A 37 8.25 29.96 -14.54
N GLY A 38 9.22 30.83 -14.82
CA GLY A 38 9.02 32.03 -15.66
C GLY A 38 9.89 33.22 -15.26
N GLU A 39 9.88 34.27 -16.10
CA GLU A 39 10.53 35.56 -15.80
C GLU A 39 9.47 36.66 -15.67
N LEU A 40 9.54 37.44 -14.58
CA LEU A 40 8.66 38.60 -14.42
C LEU A 40 9.27 39.82 -15.12
N VAL A 41 8.62 40.29 -16.19
CA VAL A 41 9.03 41.48 -16.95
C VAL A 41 7.93 42.53 -16.80
N ASP A 42 8.24 43.64 -16.14
CA ASP A 42 7.31 44.77 -15.92
C ASP A 42 5.97 44.41 -15.24
N GLY A 43 5.95 43.36 -14.41
CA GLY A 43 4.74 42.87 -13.72
C GLY A 43 3.92 41.84 -14.52
N GLU A 44 4.37 41.50 -15.72
CA GLU A 44 3.83 40.38 -16.51
C GLU A 44 4.76 39.18 -16.38
N LEU A 45 4.19 37.98 -16.20
CA LEU A 45 4.97 36.75 -16.12
C LEU A 45 5.13 36.19 -17.54
N ASN A 46 6.31 36.38 -18.13
CA ASN A 46 6.65 35.91 -19.47
C ASN A 46 7.05 34.44 -19.41
N ASN A 47 6.44 33.59 -20.25
CA ASN A 47 6.53 32.13 -20.22
C ASN A 47 6.24 31.55 -18.83
N GLY A 48 5.30 32.17 -18.11
CA GLY A 48 4.87 31.74 -16.81
C GLY A 48 4.19 30.38 -16.85
N LYS A 49 4.67 29.40 -16.09
CA LYS A 49 4.03 28.10 -15.94
C LYS A 49 3.85 27.75 -14.47
N ILE A 50 2.65 27.33 -14.10
CA ILE A 50 2.40 26.64 -12.84
C ILE A 50 2.46 25.14 -13.11
N ASN A 51 3.43 24.48 -12.50
CA ASN A 51 3.55 23.03 -12.54
C ASN A 51 2.89 22.45 -11.29
N LEU A 52 1.86 21.64 -11.48
CA LEU A 52 1.22 20.82 -10.47
C LEU A 52 1.86 19.44 -10.52
N VAL A 53 2.68 19.10 -9.52
CA VAL A 53 3.32 17.79 -9.44
C VAL A 53 2.52 16.88 -8.52
N LEU A 54 1.96 15.81 -9.08
CA LEU A 54 1.25 14.74 -8.38
C LEU A 54 2.12 13.49 -8.26
N SER A 55 2.00 12.79 -7.14
CA SER A 55 2.58 11.47 -6.94
C SER A 55 1.65 10.37 -7.44
N GLU A 56 2.18 9.18 -7.71
CA GLU A 56 1.38 7.96 -7.92
C GLU A 56 0.33 7.80 -6.82
N GLY A 57 -0.89 7.41 -7.19
CA GLY A 57 -2.01 7.24 -6.27
C GLY A 57 -2.77 8.52 -5.96
N GLU A 58 -2.36 9.68 -6.50
CA GLU A 58 -3.09 10.94 -6.34
C GLU A 58 -4.01 11.24 -7.53
N LEU A 59 -5.18 11.81 -7.23
CA LEU A 59 -6.21 12.20 -8.18
C LEU A 59 -6.86 13.51 -7.75
N ILE A 60 -6.72 14.55 -8.57
CA ILE A 60 -7.38 15.84 -8.43
C ILE A 60 -8.74 15.78 -9.14
N PRO A 61 -9.86 16.14 -8.49
CA PRO A 61 -11.16 16.24 -9.17
C PRO A 61 -11.12 17.17 -10.39
N GLU A 62 -11.72 16.78 -11.51
CA GLU A 62 -11.75 17.58 -12.75
C GLU A 62 -12.37 18.97 -12.51
N GLY A 63 -13.47 19.01 -11.74
CA GLY A 63 -14.19 20.23 -11.37
C GLY A 63 -13.51 21.08 -10.29
N SER A 64 -12.22 20.90 -10.02
CA SER A 64 -11.47 21.73 -9.07
C SER A 64 -11.25 23.14 -9.61
N LEU A 65 -11.18 24.11 -8.71
CA LEU A 65 -10.88 25.51 -9.01
C LEU A 65 -9.42 25.81 -8.63
N LEU A 66 -8.68 26.41 -9.56
CA LEU A 66 -7.38 27.01 -9.29
C LEU A 66 -7.59 28.46 -8.83
N VAL A 67 -7.23 28.76 -7.59
CA VAL A 67 -7.30 30.09 -6.99
C VAL A 67 -5.89 30.65 -6.84
N ILE A 68 -5.62 31.77 -7.51
CA ILE A 68 -4.34 32.47 -7.46
C ILE A 68 -4.56 33.80 -6.74
N GLU A 69 -3.92 34.01 -5.59
CA GLU A 69 -3.97 35.27 -4.86
C GLU A 69 -2.60 35.96 -4.91
N ASN A 70 -2.58 37.22 -5.38
CA ASN A 70 -1.40 38.07 -5.40
C ASN A 70 -1.73 39.42 -4.77
N ASN A 71 -1.04 39.74 -3.66
CA ASN A 71 -1.24 40.99 -2.93
C ASN A 71 -2.72 41.31 -2.60
N GLY A 72 -3.50 40.29 -2.25
CA GLY A 72 -4.92 40.41 -1.90
C GLY A 72 -5.88 40.48 -3.10
N ILE A 73 -5.39 40.41 -4.34
CA ILE A 73 -6.21 40.22 -5.54
C ILE A 73 -6.29 38.72 -5.81
N SER A 74 -7.49 38.18 -5.87
CA SER A 74 -7.75 36.76 -6.12
C SER A 74 -8.32 36.54 -7.52
N TYR A 75 -7.72 35.60 -8.25
CA TYR A 75 -8.16 35.09 -9.55
C TYR A 75 -8.60 33.65 -9.39
N THR A 76 -9.68 33.25 -10.08
CA THR A 76 -10.23 31.88 -10.00
C THR A 76 -10.50 31.34 -11.39
N TYR A 77 -10.03 30.11 -11.64
CA TYR A 77 -10.13 29.42 -12.92
C TYR A 77 -10.60 27.98 -12.68
N ASN A 78 -11.39 27.40 -13.59
CA ASN A 78 -11.63 25.96 -13.53
C ASN A 78 -10.36 25.23 -14.01
N LEU A 79 -9.97 24.18 -13.30
CA LEU A 79 -8.79 23.41 -13.66
C LEU A 79 -8.93 22.74 -15.03
N SER A 80 -10.14 22.29 -15.37
CA SER A 80 -10.44 21.66 -16.66
C SER A 80 -10.29 22.58 -17.87
N ASP A 81 -10.43 23.90 -17.68
CA ASP A 81 -10.20 24.89 -18.73
C ASP A 81 -8.68 25.12 -18.96
N LEU A 82 -7.84 24.70 -18.01
CA LEU A 82 -6.39 24.95 -17.99
C LEU A 82 -5.55 23.75 -18.42
N LEU A 83 -6.07 22.54 -18.24
CA LEU A 83 -5.39 21.28 -18.55
C LEU A 83 -5.90 20.67 -19.86
N GLU A 84 -5.04 19.90 -20.52
CA GLU A 84 -5.43 19.19 -21.75
C GLU A 84 -6.35 18.00 -21.42
N PRO A 85 -7.39 17.74 -22.24
CA PRO A 85 -8.44 16.77 -21.94
C PRO A 85 -8.02 15.29 -22.09
N GLU A 86 -6.82 15.00 -22.60
CA GLU A 86 -6.44 13.63 -23.00
C GLU A 86 -6.14 12.68 -21.81
N GLU A 87 -6.21 13.15 -20.56
CA GLU A 87 -5.77 12.39 -19.39
C GLU A 87 -6.74 12.41 -18.20
N VAL A 88 -8.04 12.49 -18.46
CA VAL A 88 -9.06 12.37 -17.41
C VAL A 88 -9.19 10.90 -16.99
N LEU A 89 -8.97 10.63 -15.72
CA LEU A 89 -9.04 9.31 -15.08
C LEU A 89 -10.23 9.27 -14.11
N SER A 90 -10.73 8.08 -13.81
CA SER A 90 -11.81 7.89 -12.84
C SER A 90 -11.33 7.15 -11.61
N GLY A 91 -11.65 7.65 -10.41
CA GLY A 91 -11.21 7.04 -9.17
C GLY A 91 -11.62 7.80 -7.92
N ASN A 92 -11.05 7.41 -6.79
CA ASN A 92 -11.20 8.14 -5.54
C ASN A 92 -10.27 9.35 -5.55
N PHE A 93 -10.80 10.52 -5.22
CA PHE A 93 -10.01 11.73 -5.09
C PHE A 93 -9.10 11.62 -3.87
N TYR A 94 -7.83 11.91 -4.08
CA TYR A 94 -6.83 11.86 -3.03
C TYR A 94 -5.66 12.76 -3.42
N ILE A 95 -5.31 13.68 -2.54
CA ILE A 95 -4.08 14.45 -2.61
C ILE A 95 -3.49 14.39 -1.21
N GLU A 96 -2.28 13.86 -1.10
CA GLU A 96 -1.62 13.64 0.17
C GLU A 96 -1.53 14.95 0.94
N GLY A 97 -2.01 14.95 2.19
CA GLY A 97 -2.03 16.11 3.07
C GLY A 97 -3.12 17.16 2.78
N SER A 98 -4.00 16.96 1.81
CA SER A 98 -5.21 17.79 1.66
C SER A 98 -6.42 17.17 2.38
N SER A 99 -7.52 17.92 2.49
CA SER A 99 -8.83 17.37 2.90
C SER A 99 -9.68 16.88 1.73
N ILE A 100 -9.23 17.03 0.48
CA ILE A 100 -9.99 16.68 -0.72
C ILE A 100 -10.28 15.18 -0.72
N SER A 101 -11.56 14.85 -0.81
CA SER A 101 -12.06 13.48 -0.81
C SER A 101 -13.27 13.36 -1.74
N GLY A 102 -13.66 12.13 -2.07
CA GLY A 102 -14.78 11.85 -2.98
C GLY A 102 -14.36 10.86 -4.07
N SER A 103 -15.17 10.76 -5.12
CA SER A 103 -14.90 9.91 -6.27
C SER A 103 -15.51 10.49 -7.53
N GLY A 104 -14.84 10.33 -8.67
CA GLY A 104 -15.33 10.83 -9.95
C GLY A 104 -14.22 10.90 -10.98
N GLU A 105 -14.40 11.77 -11.96
CA GLU A 105 -13.41 12.08 -13.00
C GLU A 105 -12.41 13.14 -12.52
N GLY A 106 -11.15 13.00 -12.92
CA GLY A 106 -10.07 13.84 -12.43
C GLY A 106 -8.73 13.69 -13.15
N TYR A 107 -7.76 14.50 -12.74
CA TYR A 107 -6.39 14.52 -13.25
C TYR A 107 -5.46 13.88 -12.22
N GLY A 108 -4.73 12.84 -12.61
CA GLY A 108 -3.96 12.06 -11.66
C GLY A 108 -2.88 11.19 -12.29
N LEU A 109 -2.20 10.45 -11.43
CA LEU A 109 -1.31 9.36 -11.80
C LEU A 109 -1.74 8.12 -11.01
N GLU A 110 -2.22 7.09 -11.70
CA GLU A 110 -2.56 5.82 -11.04
C GLU A 110 -1.33 5.26 -10.33
N GLY A 111 -1.49 4.84 -9.08
CA GLY A 111 -0.44 4.19 -8.32
C GLY A 111 -0.71 2.71 -8.16
N SER A 112 0.33 1.96 -7.77
CA SER A 112 0.26 0.52 -7.53
C SER A 112 0.42 0.20 -6.05
N ARG A 113 -0.31 -0.81 -5.58
CA ARG A 113 -0.11 -1.42 -4.27
C ARG A 113 0.02 -2.93 -4.37
N ILE A 114 0.90 -3.50 -3.56
CA ILE A 114 1.12 -4.94 -3.49
C ILE A 114 0.31 -5.53 -2.33
N ILE A 115 -0.57 -6.47 -2.63
CA ILE A 115 -1.36 -7.22 -1.66
C ILE A 115 -0.83 -8.65 -1.57
N TYR A 116 -0.70 -9.15 -0.35
CA TYR A 116 -0.31 -10.54 -0.07
C TYR A 116 -1.55 -11.31 0.40
N PRO A 117 -2.38 -11.82 -0.53
CA PRO A 117 -3.60 -12.50 -0.16
C PRO A 117 -3.28 -13.85 0.50
N THR A 118 -4.31 -14.44 1.11
CA THR A 118 -4.21 -15.80 1.64
C THR A 118 -4.28 -16.81 0.50
N VAL A 119 -3.39 -17.79 0.52
CA VAL A 119 -3.32 -18.92 -0.41
C VAL A 119 -3.71 -20.19 0.31
N SER A 120 -4.73 -20.88 -0.19
CA SER A 120 -5.15 -22.20 0.27
C SER A 120 -4.46 -23.28 -0.55
N PHE A 121 -4.15 -24.42 0.05
CA PHE A 121 -3.54 -25.57 -0.62
C PHE A 121 -3.96 -26.89 0.01
N GLU A 122 -3.74 -27.99 -0.71
CA GLU A 122 -3.89 -29.36 -0.20
C GLU A 122 -2.64 -30.19 -0.52
N LEU A 123 -2.12 -30.92 0.48
CA LEU A 123 -1.01 -31.85 0.31
C LEU A 123 -1.50 -33.29 0.51
N GLU A 124 -1.00 -34.19 -0.32
CA GLU A 124 -1.16 -35.62 -0.21
C GLU A 124 0.11 -36.20 0.43
N LEU A 125 -0.04 -36.88 1.57
CA LEU A 125 1.06 -37.54 2.27
C LEU A 125 1.15 -38.98 1.78
N ALA A 126 2.31 -39.36 1.24
CA ALA A 126 2.58 -40.73 0.86
C ALA A 126 2.85 -41.53 2.13
N GLY A 127 1.93 -42.45 2.47
CA GLY A 127 2.25 -43.46 3.48
C GLY A 127 3.46 -44.26 3.02
N GLU A 128 4.27 -44.75 3.95
CA GLU A 128 5.18 -45.86 3.65
C GLU A 128 4.30 -47.02 3.17
N ASP A 129 4.10 -47.12 1.85
CA ASP A 129 3.56 -48.32 1.22
C ASP A 129 4.55 -49.41 1.59
N GLY A 130 4.20 -50.16 2.65
CA GLY A 130 5.10 -51.08 3.33
C GLY A 130 5.73 -51.98 2.29
N ASN A 131 7.01 -51.72 2.01
CA ASN A 131 7.89 -52.34 1.03
C ASN A 131 7.43 -53.73 0.54
N GLU A 132 6.40 -53.78 -0.30
CA GLU A 132 6.09 -54.96 -1.08
C GLU A 132 7.14 -54.95 -2.17
N THR A 133 8.21 -55.71 -1.88
CA THR A 133 9.31 -55.98 -2.79
C THR A 133 8.71 -56.51 -4.09
N GLN A 134 8.48 -55.60 -5.04
CA GLN A 134 8.22 -55.97 -6.43
C GLN A 134 9.51 -56.65 -6.90
N THR A 135 9.45 -57.97 -6.91
CA THR A 135 10.46 -58.81 -7.54
C THR A 135 10.43 -58.40 -9.02
N PRO A 136 11.56 -57.98 -9.61
CA PRO A 136 11.61 -57.68 -11.04
C PRO A 136 11.14 -58.93 -11.80
N PRO A 137 10.23 -58.81 -12.79
CA PRO A 137 10.02 -59.90 -13.72
C PRO A 137 11.33 -60.13 -14.47
N ASP A 138 11.91 -61.28 -14.19
CA ASP A 138 13.06 -61.87 -14.87
C ASP A 138 12.75 -62.03 -16.38
N GLY A 139 13.65 -61.53 -17.23
CA GLY A 139 13.72 -61.80 -18.67
C GLY A 139 13.03 -60.77 -19.58
N GLU A 140 13.81 -60.00 -20.35
CA GLU A 140 14.41 -60.44 -21.62
C GLU A 140 15.36 -59.38 -22.16
N GLU A 141 16.53 -59.84 -22.62
CA GLU A 141 17.48 -59.08 -23.44
C GLU A 141 16.79 -58.56 -24.71
N SER A 142 16.95 -57.27 -25.00
CA SER A 142 17.07 -56.83 -26.38
C SER A 142 17.99 -55.61 -26.42
N GLU A 143 19.19 -55.85 -26.93
CA GLU A 143 20.03 -54.83 -27.55
C GLU A 143 19.25 -54.17 -28.69
N GLU A 144 19.13 -52.85 -28.71
CA GLU A 144 19.39 -52.09 -29.93
C GLU A 144 19.62 -50.61 -29.62
N GLN A 145 20.69 -50.11 -30.23
CA GLN A 145 21.23 -48.76 -30.15
C GLN A 145 20.28 -47.76 -30.80
N ASN A 146 20.13 -46.58 -30.20
CA ASN A 146 20.06 -45.36 -30.99
C ASN A 146 20.58 -44.17 -30.17
N GLU A 147 21.80 -43.76 -30.49
CA GLU A 147 22.32 -42.44 -30.16
C GLU A 147 21.47 -41.40 -30.88
N THR A 148 20.97 -40.41 -30.15
CA THR A 148 20.56 -39.14 -30.73
C THR A 148 21.16 -38.06 -29.86
N GLU A 149 22.24 -37.46 -30.37
CA GLU A 149 22.86 -36.24 -29.87
C GLU A 149 21.81 -35.13 -29.76
N PHE A 150 21.59 -34.64 -28.55
CA PHE A 150 21.00 -33.32 -28.35
C PHE A 150 22.16 -32.31 -28.27
N GLN A 151 22.25 -31.46 -29.29
CA GLN A 151 23.13 -30.30 -29.30
C GLN A 151 22.65 -29.29 -28.25
N THR A 152 23.48 -29.07 -27.24
CA THR A 152 23.41 -27.92 -26.36
C THR A 152 23.78 -26.67 -27.17
N ASN A 153 22.85 -25.72 -27.23
CA ASN A 153 23.02 -24.46 -27.93
C ASN A 153 22.84 -23.35 -26.90
N GLU A 154 23.93 -22.95 -26.24
CA GLU A 154 24.10 -21.65 -25.57
C GLU A 154 25.60 -21.36 -25.50
N THR A 155 26.12 -20.14 -25.55
CA THR A 155 25.70 -18.83 -26.03
C THR A 155 27.01 -18.05 -25.89
N SER A 156 27.53 -17.56 -27.01
CA SER A 156 28.81 -16.84 -27.06
C SER A 156 28.66 -15.46 -26.43
N GLU A 157 29.56 -15.15 -25.50
CA GLU A 157 29.94 -13.78 -25.18
C GLU A 157 30.37 -13.09 -26.48
N MET A 158 29.81 -11.91 -26.76
CA MET A 158 30.35 -11.01 -27.77
C MET A 158 30.26 -9.57 -27.24
N ASP A 159 31.43 -9.05 -26.90
CA ASP A 159 31.76 -7.64 -26.92
C ASP A 159 31.31 -7.01 -28.25
N GLU A 160 30.55 -5.93 -28.20
CA GLU A 160 30.46 -5.00 -29.33
C GLU A 160 30.33 -3.56 -28.82
N ASN A 161 31.50 -2.93 -28.79
CA ASN A 161 31.72 -1.50 -28.82
C ASN A 161 31.49 -1.03 -30.27
N GLU A 162 30.37 -0.37 -30.56
CA GLU A 162 30.21 0.32 -31.84
C GLU A 162 29.59 1.72 -31.72
N THR A 163 30.24 2.61 -32.47
CA THR A 163 30.14 4.06 -32.45
C THR A 163 29.00 4.50 -33.35
N ILE A 164 28.05 5.27 -32.82
CA ILE A 164 26.95 5.84 -33.62
C ILE A 164 27.50 7.00 -34.46
N VAL A 165 27.45 6.80 -35.78
CA VAL A 165 27.80 7.77 -36.81
C VAL A 165 26.54 8.55 -37.19
N VAL A 166 26.64 9.87 -37.11
CA VAL A 166 25.65 10.85 -37.60
C VAL A 166 25.54 10.78 -39.12
N PRO A 167 24.33 10.73 -39.71
CA PRO A 167 24.14 11.13 -41.09
C PRO A 167 23.70 12.59 -41.15
N GLU A 168 24.58 13.38 -41.75
CA GLU A 168 24.38 14.72 -42.25
C GLU A 168 23.66 14.65 -43.61
N ASN A 169 22.77 15.62 -43.85
CA ASN A 169 22.34 16.14 -45.16
C ASN A 169 21.21 15.41 -45.91
N GLU A 170 20.07 16.09 -46.15
CA GLU A 170 19.77 16.63 -47.49
C GLU A 170 18.60 17.63 -47.48
N THR A 171 18.93 18.78 -48.05
CA THR A 171 18.11 19.92 -48.46
C THR A 171 17.15 19.52 -49.59
N SER A 172 15.89 19.97 -49.55
CA SER A 172 15.07 20.10 -50.76
C SER A 172 14.15 21.31 -50.65
N GLU A 173 14.44 22.31 -51.47
CA GLU A 173 13.52 23.35 -51.92
C GLU A 173 12.49 22.74 -52.90
N GLU A 174 11.22 23.12 -52.80
CA GLU A 174 10.25 23.31 -53.90
C GLU A 174 8.94 23.81 -53.26
N GLU A 175 8.65 25.10 -53.35
CA GLU A 175 7.87 25.79 -54.40
C GLU A 175 6.36 25.88 -54.09
N ILE A 176 5.89 27.11 -54.28
CA ILE A 176 4.56 27.69 -54.05
C ILE A 176 3.65 27.31 -55.25
N PRO A 177 2.31 27.20 -55.06
CA PRO A 177 1.41 28.26 -55.57
C PRO A 177 0.32 28.61 -54.55
N GLU A 178 0.14 29.87 -54.14
CA GLU A 178 -0.84 30.84 -54.69
C GLU A 178 -2.17 30.21 -55.16
N GLU A 179 -3.30 30.63 -54.56
CA GLU A 179 -4.37 31.38 -55.25
C GLU A 179 -5.77 31.23 -54.56
N PHE A 180 -6.34 32.38 -54.13
CA PHE A 180 -7.77 32.73 -53.91
C PHE A 180 -8.55 32.08 -52.74
N SER A 181 -9.48 32.74 -52.05
CA SER A 181 -10.35 33.88 -52.40
C SER A 181 -10.79 34.63 -51.13
N GLU A 182 -10.85 35.96 -51.23
CA GLU A 182 -11.63 36.85 -50.36
C GLU A 182 -13.13 36.53 -50.48
N GLU A 183 -13.88 36.67 -49.38
CA GLU A 183 -15.27 37.08 -49.44
C GLU A 183 -15.60 38.01 -48.26
N GLU A 184 -16.08 39.20 -48.62
CA GLU A 184 -16.46 40.31 -47.76
C GLU A 184 -17.78 40.05 -46.99
N ILE A 185 -17.80 40.58 -45.78
CA ILE A 185 -18.88 41.18 -44.97
C ILE A 185 -20.30 41.28 -45.59
N PRO A 186 -21.37 41.25 -44.76
CA PRO A 186 -21.88 42.57 -44.36
C PRO A 186 -22.29 42.71 -42.89
N GLU A 187 -22.06 43.93 -42.40
CA GLU A 187 -22.70 44.57 -41.25
C GLU A 187 -24.23 44.63 -41.42
N GLU A 188 -25.01 44.42 -40.35
CA GLU A 188 -26.20 45.25 -40.12
C GLU A 188 -26.81 45.10 -38.70
N ASN A 189 -27.13 46.27 -38.12
CA ASN A 189 -28.17 46.61 -37.14
C ASN A 189 -28.12 45.99 -35.72
N SER A 190 -27.88 46.78 -34.66
CA SER A 190 -28.78 47.80 -34.08
C SER A 190 -30.16 47.26 -33.67
N SER A 191 -30.35 47.07 -32.36
CA SER A 191 -31.56 47.56 -31.67
C SER A 191 -31.41 47.50 -30.15
N GLU A 192 -31.23 48.70 -29.62
CA GLU A 192 -31.55 49.17 -28.29
C GLU A 192 -33.02 48.85 -27.91
N SER A 193 -33.25 48.27 -26.72
CA SER A 193 -34.58 48.31 -26.11
C SER A 193 -34.48 48.40 -24.59
N ASN A 194 -34.81 49.60 -24.10
CA ASN A 194 -35.03 49.94 -22.71
C ASN A 194 -36.42 49.48 -22.21
N ALA A 195 -36.46 49.17 -20.91
CA ALA A 195 -37.58 49.28 -19.94
C ALA A 195 -38.64 48.15 -19.87
N PRO A 196 -39.44 48.05 -18.78
CA PRO A 196 -39.08 48.09 -17.34
C PRO A 196 -39.86 47.04 -16.47
N ILE A 197 -39.46 46.89 -15.19
CA ILE A 197 -40.27 46.55 -13.98
C ILE A 197 -41.18 45.31 -14.01
N VAL A 198 -40.99 44.35 -13.09
CA VAL A 198 -42.01 43.87 -12.11
C VAL A 198 -41.33 43.27 -10.88
N VAL A 199 -41.66 43.85 -9.71
CA VAL A 199 -41.47 43.33 -8.35
C VAL A 199 -42.70 42.49 -7.97
N PRO A 200 -42.53 41.40 -7.23
CA PRO A 200 -43.41 41.13 -6.07
C PRO A 200 -42.53 40.78 -4.86
N GLU A 201 -42.48 41.55 -3.77
CA GLU A 201 -43.51 41.76 -2.74
C GLU A 201 -44.42 40.55 -2.44
N ASN A 202 -43.94 39.77 -1.46
CA ASN A 202 -44.65 39.39 -0.23
C ASN A 202 -45.77 38.34 -0.36
N GLU A 203 -45.52 37.14 0.20
CA GLU A 203 -46.54 36.47 1.00
C GLU A 203 -45.93 35.59 2.10
N THR A 204 -46.25 36.00 3.33
CA THR A 204 -46.14 35.30 4.59
C THR A 204 -47.26 34.27 4.70
N SER A 205 -46.95 33.02 5.08
CA SER A 205 -47.89 32.08 5.71
C SER A 205 -47.06 30.97 6.37
N GLU A 206 -46.91 30.97 7.70
CA GLU A 206 -47.73 30.20 8.66
C GLU A 206 -47.67 28.67 8.45
N GLU A 207 -46.74 28.05 9.21
CA GLU A 207 -46.97 26.96 10.16
C GLU A 207 -48.10 25.94 9.87
N GLU A 208 -47.72 24.74 9.41
CA GLU A 208 -48.37 23.48 9.82
C GLU A 208 -47.34 22.34 9.96
N ILE A 209 -47.20 21.87 11.20
CA ILE A 209 -46.82 20.53 11.67
C ILE A 209 -48.18 19.82 11.95
N PRO A 210 -48.39 18.47 11.97
CA PRO A 210 -47.50 17.29 11.84
C PRO A 210 -48.01 16.19 10.87
N GLU A 211 -47.17 15.18 10.61
CA GLU A 211 -47.59 13.75 10.46
C GLU A 211 -46.30 12.91 10.63
N GLU A 212 -45.99 12.47 11.85
CA GLU A 212 -46.28 11.11 12.37
C GLU A 212 -45.85 10.01 11.39
N PHE A 213 -44.53 9.80 11.28
CA PHE A 213 -43.98 8.61 10.63
C PHE A 213 -43.71 7.53 11.69
N SER A 214 -44.45 6.44 11.51
CA SER A 214 -44.47 5.20 12.27
C SER A 214 -43.06 4.61 12.47
N GLU A 215 -42.70 4.37 13.73
CA GLU A 215 -41.69 3.39 14.11
C GLU A 215 -42.18 2.00 13.70
N GLU A 216 -41.51 1.40 12.73
CA GLU A 216 -41.63 -0.03 12.44
C GLU A 216 -40.46 -0.73 13.16
N GLU A 217 -40.80 -1.45 14.23
CA GLU A 217 -39.89 -2.33 14.97
C GLU A 217 -39.34 -3.41 14.03
N ILE A 218 -38.07 -3.28 13.66
CA ILE A 218 -37.30 -4.36 13.04
C ILE A 218 -36.83 -5.28 14.19
N PRO A 219 -37.08 -6.60 14.14
CA PRO A 219 -36.65 -7.50 15.21
C PRO A 219 -35.12 -7.62 15.22
N GLU A 220 -34.55 -7.42 16.41
CA GLU A 220 -33.16 -7.77 16.74
C GLU A 220 -32.97 -9.29 16.58
N GLU A 221 -32.53 -9.71 15.40
CA GLU A 221 -32.06 -11.06 15.16
C GLU A 221 -30.58 -11.15 15.58
N ASN A 222 -30.42 -11.75 16.75
CA ASN A 222 -29.17 -12.01 17.43
C ASN A 222 -28.41 -13.13 16.68
N SER A 223 -27.61 -12.79 15.67
CA SER A 223 -26.65 -13.72 15.04
C SER A 223 -25.24 -13.13 15.00
N SER A 224 -24.56 -13.18 16.15
CA SER A 224 -23.11 -13.04 16.21
C SER A 224 -22.45 -14.32 15.67
N GLU A 225 -22.43 -14.53 14.36
CA GLU A 225 -21.49 -15.45 13.72
C GLU A 225 -20.18 -14.71 13.50
N SER A 226 -19.31 -14.85 14.50
CA SER A 226 -17.89 -14.51 14.40
C SER A 226 -17.23 -15.49 13.43
N ASN A 227 -17.14 -15.10 12.16
CA ASN A 227 -16.18 -15.67 11.22
C ASN A 227 -14.78 -15.12 11.55
N ALA A 228 -14.24 -15.50 12.70
CA ALA A 228 -12.81 -15.42 12.90
C ALA A 228 -12.17 -16.47 11.98
N PRO A 229 -11.23 -16.12 11.09
CA PRO A 229 -10.46 -17.13 10.40
C PRO A 229 -9.82 -18.01 11.47
N ILE A 230 -10.16 -19.30 11.43
CA ILE A 230 -9.49 -20.34 12.19
C ILE A 230 -8.08 -20.42 11.63
N THR A 231 -7.23 -19.48 12.03
CA THR A 231 -5.80 -19.63 11.93
C THR A 231 -5.50 -20.94 12.64
N GLY A 232 -4.84 -21.85 11.93
CA GLY A 232 -4.42 -23.18 12.39
C GLY A 232 -3.42 -23.07 13.54
N SER A 233 -3.85 -22.43 14.63
CA SER A 233 -3.30 -22.52 15.96
C SER A 233 -3.53 -23.96 16.42
N ALA A 234 -2.64 -24.83 15.96
CA ALA A 234 -2.11 -25.91 16.75
C ALA A 234 -3.14 -26.61 17.67
N VAL A 235 -4.02 -27.44 17.09
CA VAL A 235 -4.45 -28.66 17.79
C VAL A 235 -3.30 -29.68 17.73
N SER A 236 -2.08 -29.26 18.11
CA SER A 236 -0.96 -30.16 18.40
C SER A 236 -1.08 -30.75 19.82
N GLY A 237 -2.12 -30.39 20.57
CA GLY A 237 -2.38 -30.86 21.93
C GLY A 237 -3.37 -32.03 22.09
N LEU A 238 -3.98 -32.55 21.01
CA LEU A 238 -5.01 -33.60 21.14
C LEU A 238 -4.77 -34.89 20.33
N PHE A 239 -3.60 -35.06 19.72
CA PHE A 239 -3.21 -36.28 19.01
C PHE A 239 -1.95 -36.96 19.58
N GLY A 240 -1.63 -36.71 20.85
CA GLY A 240 -0.59 -37.44 21.57
C GLY A 240 -1.00 -38.86 21.99
N TYR A 241 -2.28 -39.23 21.89
CA TYR A 241 -2.81 -40.56 22.25
C TYR A 241 -4.07 -40.87 21.44
N LEU A 242 -3.95 -41.23 20.16
CA LEU A 242 -4.95 -42.11 19.57
C LEU A 242 -4.53 -43.56 19.82
N PRO A 243 -5.28 -44.30 20.66
CA PRO A 243 -5.08 -45.73 20.77
C PRO A 243 -5.39 -46.39 19.44
N SER A 244 -4.67 -47.47 19.16
CA SER A 244 -4.70 -48.34 17.99
C SER A 244 -6.10 -48.93 17.70
N PHE A 245 -7.06 -48.11 17.28
CA PHE A 245 -8.40 -48.55 16.87
C PHE A 245 -8.60 -48.24 15.39
N LEU A 246 -8.16 -49.15 14.52
CA LEU A 246 -8.78 -49.44 13.21
C LEU A 246 -8.09 -50.67 12.60
N SER A 247 -8.43 -51.84 13.14
CA SER A 247 -8.27 -53.10 12.43
C SER A 247 -9.60 -53.41 11.74
N GLY A 248 -9.66 -53.19 10.43
CA GLY A 248 -10.84 -53.53 9.63
C GLY A 248 -10.95 -52.70 8.35
N PHE A 249 -10.50 -53.28 7.24
CA PHE A 249 -10.60 -52.78 5.85
C PHE A 249 -9.86 -51.47 5.55
N ALA A 250 -8.58 -51.60 5.17
CA ALA A 250 -7.82 -50.56 4.49
C ALA A 250 -8.25 -50.48 3.02
N THR A 251 -9.19 -49.61 2.70
CA THR A 251 -9.11 -48.89 1.41
C THR A 251 -7.96 -47.90 1.58
N SER A 252 -6.96 -47.97 0.72
CA SER A 252 -5.77 -47.10 0.71
C SER A 252 -6.15 -45.66 0.33
N GLU A 253 -6.96 -45.00 1.16
CA GLU A 253 -7.24 -43.59 1.04
C GLU A 253 -6.00 -42.85 1.54
N ARG A 254 -5.29 -42.23 0.59
CA ARG A 254 -4.10 -41.44 0.88
C ARG A 254 -4.47 -40.29 1.81
N LEU A 255 -3.65 -40.07 2.83
CA LEU A 255 -3.88 -39.02 3.81
C LEU A 255 -3.70 -37.65 3.14
N LYS A 256 -4.74 -36.80 3.21
CA LYS A 256 -4.68 -35.43 2.70
C LYS A 256 -4.74 -34.43 3.84
N ILE A 257 -3.97 -33.35 3.72
CA ILE A 257 -3.95 -32.22 4.64
C ILE A 257 -4.22 -30.94 3.87
N SER A 258 -5.07 -30.07 4.41
CA SER A 258 -5.35 -28.75 3.84
C SER A 258 -4.80 -27.66 4.75
N GLY A 259 -4.32 -26.58 4.16
CA GLY A 259 -3.77 -25.45 4.90
C GLY A 259 -3.95 -24.14 4.16
N THR A 260 -3.68 -23.04 4.87
CA THR A 260 -3.66 -21.69 4.32
C THR A 260 -2.35 -21.02 4.70
N VAL A 261 -1.73 -20.32 3.77
CA VAL A 261 -0.50 -19.54 3.96
C VAL A 261 -0.68 -18.14 3.43
N SER A 262 0.05 -17.18 3.99
CA SER A 262 0.20 -15.84 3.41
C SER A 262 1.64 -15.40 3.61
N ARG A 263 2.08 -14.31 2.97
CA ARG A 263 3.44 -13.81 3.18
C ARG A 263 3.71 -13.56 4.67
N GLY A 264 4.74 -14.23 5.20
CA GLY A 264 5.14 -14.15 6.61
C GLY A 264 4.32 -15.00 7.59
N ASN A 265 3.26 -15.66 7.13
CA ASN A 265 2.44 -16.58 7.92
C ASN A 265 2.52 -17.98 7.30
N ASP A 266 3.53 -18.72 7.71
CA ASP A 266 3.82 -20.05 7.19
C ASP A 266 2.94 -21.11 7.86
N PHE A 267 2.60 -22.16 7.11
CA PHE A 267 1.92 -23.33 7.62
C PHE A 267 2.94 -24.39 7.97
N VAL A 268 2.86 -24.93 9.19
CA VAL A 268 3.82 -25.91 9.68
C VAL A 268 3.11 -27.19 10.10
N TYR A 269 3.61 -28.32 9.59
CA TYR A 269 3.05 -29.64 9.88
C TYR A 269 4.13 -30.66 10.23
N ASN A 270 4.00 -31.29 11.39
CA ASN A 270 4.94 -32.32 11.85
C ASN A 270 4.62 -33.65 11.19
N THR A 271 5.48 -34.09 10.27
CA THR A 271 5.36 -35.36 9.55
C THR A 271 6.73 -35.84 9.12
N ASN A 272 6.93 -37.15 9.14
CA ASN A 272 8.09 -37.82 8.55
C ASN A 272 7.78 -38.45 7.18
N LEU A 273 6.53 -38.37 6.73
CA LEU A 273 6.07 -38.89 5.43
C LEU A 273 6.50 -37.96 4.29
N ASP A 274 6.70 -38.53 3.11
CA ASP A 274 6.85 -37.75 1.88
C ASP A 274 5.52 -37.06 1.52
N TRP A 275 5.61 -35.94 0.83
CA TRP A 275 4.44 -35.11 0.46
C TRP A 275 4.46 -34.78 -1.03
N ARG A 276 3.26 -34.53 -1.56
CA ARG A 276 3.06 -33.94 -2.88
C ARG A 276 1.88 -32.98 -2.84
N VAL A 277 1.99 -31.84 -3.53
CA VAL A 277 0.87 -30.91 -3.73
C VAL A 277 -0.22 -31.60 -4.55
N VAL A 278 -1.48 -31.51 -4.12
CA VAL A 278 -2.61 -32.02 -4.91
C VAL A 278 -2.81 -31.10 -6.11
N PRO A 279 -2.79 -31.61 -7.36
CA PRO A 279 -2.86 -30.75 -8.53
C PRO A 279 -4.12 -29.88 -8.56
N GLY A 280 -3.93 -28.58 -8.79
CA GLY A 280 -5.01 -27.59 -8.81
C GLY A 280 -5.61 -27.24 -7.44
N SER A 281 -5.00 -27.68 -6.34
CA SER A 281 -5.45 -27.33 -4.98
C SER A 281 -4.98 -25.95 -4.51
N VAL A 282 -3.94 -25.40 -5.14
CA VAL A 282 -3.37 -24.10 -4.76
C VAL A 282 -4.27 -23.00 -5.32
N SER A 283 -4.85 -22.18 -4.44
CA SER A 283 -5.82 -21.16 -4.82
C SER A 283 -5.77 -19.92 -3.92
N SER A 284 -6.12 -18.76 -4.47
CA SER A 284 -6.31 -17.52 -3.72
C SER A 284 -7.65 -16.91 -4.08
N ASN A 285 -8.44 -16.50 -3.08
CA ASN A 285 -9.80 -15.96 -3.28
C ASN A 285 -10.73 -16.84 -4.16
N GLY A 286 -10.50 -18.17 -4.15
CA GLY A 286 -11.27 -19.13 -4.96
C GLY A 286 -10.78 -19.32 -6.39
N GLU A 287 -9.79 -18.55 -6.85
CA GLU A 287 -9.14 -18.72 -8.14
C GLU A 287 -7.92 -19.65 -8.01
N VAL A 288 -7.78 -20.60 -8.93
CA VAL A 288 -6.65 -21.54 -8.95
C VAL A 288 -5.41 -20.81 -9.44
N ILE A 289 -4.33 -20.87 -8.67
CA ILE A 289 -3.04 -20.24 -9.00
C ILE A 289 -1.97 -21.31 -9.26
N PRO A 290 -0.85 -20.96 -9.91
CA PRO A 290 0.22 -21.92 -10.18
C PRO A 290 0.78 -22.53 -8.88
N GLU A 291 1.08 -23.84 -8.91
CA GLU A 291 1.64 -24.54 -7.74
C GLU A 291 3.02 -24.00 -7.32
N GLY A 292 3.75 -23.37 -8.25
CA GLY A 292 5.03 -22.73 -7.96
C GLY A 292 4.94 -21.49 -7.06
N GLU A 293 3.72 -20.99 -6.79
CA GLU A 293 3.49 -19.85 -5.89
C GLU A 293 3.59 -20.22 -4.40
N ILE A 294 3.63 -21.52 -4.08
CA ILE A 294 3.94 -22.01 -2.73
C ILE A 294 5.32 -22.67 -2.71
N SER A 295 6.06 -22.44 -1.63
CA SER A 295 7.31 -23.13 -1.32
C SER A 295 7.07 -24.14 -0.21
N ILE A 296 7.60 -25.35 -0.36
CA ILE A 296 7.51 -26.37 0.69
C ILE A 296 8.93 -26.80 1.07
N GLU A 297 9.31 -26.53 2.30
CA GLU A 297 10.61 -26.90 2.85
C GLU A 297 10.46 -28.03 3.87
N LYS A 298 11.30 -29.07 3.74
CA LYS A 298 11.45 -30.07 4.80
C LYS A 298 12.28 -29.47 5.91
N ILE A 299 11.78 -29.53 7.14
CA ILE A 299 12.54 -29.18 8.33
C ILE A 299 12.88 -30.44 9.09
N GLU A 300 14.17 -30.74 9.14
CA GLU A 300 14.74 -31.78 9.98
C GLU A 300 15.53 -31.12 11.11
N THR A 301 15.01 -31.22 12.33
CA THR A 301 15.77 -30.90 13.54
C THR A 301 15.96 -32.17 14.35
N THR A 302 16.81 -32.10 15.37
CA THR A 302 17.05 -33.23 16.27
C THR A 302 15.82 -33.65 17.09
N LEU A 303 14.74 -32.84 17.09
CA LEU A 303 13.52 -33.10 17.87
C LEU A 303 12.28 -33.32 17.01
N ILE A 304 12.23 -32.77 15.79
CA ILE A 304 11.06 -32.79 14.92
C ILE A 304 11.47 -32.94 13.46
N THR A 305 10.73 -33.77 12.73
CA THR A 305 10.68 -33.77 11.27
C THR A 305 9.32 -33.23 10.87
N GLY A 306 9.31 -32.25 9.97
CA GLY A 306 8.09 -31.63 9.48
C GLY A 306 8.29 -30.94 8.16
N ILE A 307 7.22 -30.32 7.69
CA ILE A 307 7.18 -29.49 6.50
C ILE A 307 6.74 -28.09 6.87
N VAL A 308 7.28 -27.11 6.16
CA VAL A 308 6.83 -25.72 6.20
C VAL A 308 6.41 -25.32 4.82
N VAL A 309 5.15 -24.94 4.70
CA VAL A 309 4.59 -24.35 3.48
C VAL A 309 4.59 -22.84 3.68
N SER A 310 5.20 -22.13 2.76
CA SER A 310 5.21 -20.67 2.71
C SER A 310 4.79 -20.19 1.33
N THR A 311 4.50 -18.90 1.21
CA THR A 311 4.19 -18.29 -0.09
C THR A 311 4.73 -16.87 -0.13
N ASN A 312 5.23 -16.48 -1.30
CA ASN A 312 5.54 -15.09 -1.63
C ASN A 312 4.53 -14.53 -2.64
N TYR A 313 3.43 -15.24 -2.89
CA TYR A 313 2.38 -14.84 -3.83
C TYR A 313 1.84 -13.47 -3.48
N PHE A 314 1.70 -12.63 -4.50
CA PHE A 314 1.16 -11.30 -4.38
C PHE A 314 0.31 -10.94 -5.59
N VAL A 315 -0.60 -10.00 -5.36
CA VAL A 315 -1.40 -9.36 -6.40
C VAL A 315 -1.06 -7.88 -6.38
N GLU A 316 -0.77 -7.33 -7.55
CA GLU A 316 -0.62 -5.90 -7.75
C GLU A 316 -1.99 -5.31 -8.11
N GLU A 317 -2.46 -4.34 -7.33
CA GLU A 317 -3.66 -3.56 -7.62
C GLU A 317 -3.25 -2.14 -7.96
N THR A 318 -3.84 -1.57 -9.01
CA THR A 318 -3.68 -0.15 -9.35
C THR A 318 -4.88 0.65 -8.86
N GLY A 319 -4.66 1.92 -8.55
CA GLY A 319 -5.74 2.81 -8.12
C GLY A 319 -5.26 4.13 -7.55
N PHE A 320 -6.18 4.81 -6.87
CA PHE A 320 -5.96 6.10 -6.22
C PHE A 320 -6.31 6.02 -4.74
N GLY A 321 -5.63 6.82 -3.94
CA GLY A 321 -5.75 6.85 -2.50
C GLY A 321 -4.42 6.59 -1.80
N LYS A 322 -4.43 6.81 -0.49
CA LYS A 322 -3.26 6.66 0.39
C LYS A 322 -2.53 5.32 0.24
N ASP A 323 -3.27 4.24 0.00
CA ASP A 323 -2.70 2.90 -0.11
C ASP A 323 -1.97 2.64 -1.43
N TYR A 324 -2.14 3.52 -2.43
CA TYR A 324 -1.56 3.44 -3.77
C TYR A 324 -0.41 4.44 -3.96
N LEU A 325 0.03 5.12 -2.88
CA LEU A 325 1.12 6.08 -2.96
C LEU A 325 2.43 5.40 -3.38
N GLY A 326 3.02 5.90 -4.47
CA GLY A 326 4.25 5.38 -5.04
C GLY A 326 5.38 6.40 -5.11
N LYS A 327 6.35 6.18 -6.00
CA LYS A 327 7.56 7.03 -6.13
C LYS A 327 7.58 7.85 -7.40
N GLU A 328 6.83 7.45 -8.43
CA GLU A 328 6.75 8.21 -9.65
C GLU A 328 5.90 9.46 -9.45
N THR A 329 6.16 10.48 -10.27
CA THR A 329 5.41 11.73 -10.24
C THR A 329 5.03 12.15 -11.65
N LYS A 330 3.89 12.82 -11.75
CA LYS A 330 3.37 13.41 -12.98
C LYS A 330 3.22 14.91 -12.80
N THR A 331 3.67 15.67 -13.80
CA THR A 331 3.60 17.12 -13.77
C THR A 331 2.57 17.63 -14.76
N PHE A 332 1.53 18.30 -14.27
CA PHE A 332 0.57 19.04 -15.09
C PHE A 332 1.02 20.48 -15.18
N SER A 333 1.29 20.96 -16.39
CA SER A 333 1.82 22.31 -16.63
C SER A 333 0.71 23.23 -17.12
N ILE A 334 0.42 24.26 -16.33
CA ILE A 334 -0.58 25.29 -16.62
C ILE A 334 0.15 26.52 -17.14
N ASP A 335 -0.12 26.87 -18.39
CA ASP A 335 0.44 28.07 -19.03
C ASP A 335 -0.31 29.32 -18.56
N LEU A 336 0.40 30.21 -17.87
CA LEU A 336 -0.17 31.43 -17.32
C LEU A 336 -0.41 32.51 -18.38
N GLU A 337 0.23 32.40 -19.55
CA GLU A 337 -0.03 33.32 -20.67
C GLU A 337 -1.46 33.17 -21.18
N LYS A 338 -2.04 31.97 -21.09
CA LYS A 338 -3.41 31.68 -21.50
C LYS A 338 -4.45 32.39 -20.62
N ILE A 339 -4.09 32.79 -19.39
CA ILE A 339 -5.03 33.33 -18.40
C ILE A 339 -4.92 34.84 -18.14
N ASN A 340 -4.13 35.57 -18.93
CA ASN A 340 -3.98 37.04 -18.90
C ASN A 340 -3.79 37.60 -17.46
N LEU A 341 -2.90 36.98 -16.68
CA LEU A 341 -2.72 37.31 -15.27
C LEU A 341 -1.59 38.34 -15.08
N THR A 342 -1.91 39.49 -14.50
CA THR A 342 -0.91 40.52 -14.13
C THR A 342 -0.51 40.35 -12.66
N LEU A 343 0.79 40.13 -12.41
CA LEU A 343 1.34 39.90 -11.08
C LEU A 343 2.08 41.14 -10.57
N VAL A 344 1.76 41.55 -9.34
CA VAL A 344 2.50 42.60 -8.62
C VAL A 344 3.52 41.92 -7.71
N GLU A 345 4.70 42.52 -7.54
CA GLU A 345 5.71 42.04 -6.58
C GLU A 345 5.10 41.85 -5.18
N GLY A 346 5.29 40.68 -4.55
CA GLY A 346 4.67 40.36 -3.27
C GLY A 346 4.56 38.85 -3.01
N SER A 347 3.59 38.44 -2.21
CA SER A 347 3.28 37.02 -1.99
C SER A 347 2.33 36.50 -3.07
N LEU A 348 2.60 35.30 -3.58
CA LEU A 348 1.69 34.56 -4.46
C LEU A 348 1.20 33.32 -3.71
N MET A 349 -0.09 33.26 -3.44
CA MET A 349 -0.72 32.07 -2.90
C MET A 349 -1.45 31.36 -4.03
N VAL A 350 -1.16 30.07 -4.21
CA VAL A 350 -1.86 29.22 -5.19
C VAL A 350 -2.60 28.17 -4.40
N SER A 351 -3.92 28.10 -4.57
CA SER A 351 -4.76 27.13 -3.88
C SER A 351 -5.58 26.35 -4.89
N LEU A 352 -5.80 25.09 -4.58
CA LEU A 352 -6.73 24.23 -5.31
C LEU A 352 -7.94 24.00 -4.41
N VAL A 353 -9.13 24.31 -4.93
CA VAL A 353 -10.39 24.24 -4.18
C VAL A 353 -11.33 23.26 -4.87
N HIS A 354 -11.90 22.34 -4.11
CA HIS A 354 -12.96 21.46 -4.60
C HIS A 354 -14.09 21.41 -3.58
N GLU A 355 -15.28 21.84 -3.96
CA GLU A 355 -16.42 22.00 -3.05
C GLU A 355 -16.07 22.85 -1.81
N SER A 356 -16.01 22.23 -0.62
CA SER A 356 -15.57 22.87 0.64
C SER A 356 -14.15 22.52 1.05
N ASP A 357 -13.49 21.60 0.33
CA ASP A 357 -12.13 21.15 0.60
C ASP A 357 -11.11 22.04 -0.11
N ILE A 358 -9.99 22.29 0.56
CA ILE A 358 -8.97 23.22 0.09
C ILE A 358 -7.59 22.61 0.29
N ALA A 359 -6.79 22.61 -0.77
CA ALA A 359 -5.35 22.41 -0.71
C ALA A 359 -4.66 23.78 -0.93
N VAL A 360 -4.06 24.33 0.11
CA VAL A 360 -3.44 25.68 0.09
C VAL A 360 -1.93 25.58 -0.05
N TYR A 361 -1.36 26.34 -0.98
CA TYR A 361 0.08 26.49 -1.17
C TYR A 361 0.48 27.96 -1.16
N GLU A 362 1.44 28.30 -0.31
CA GLU A 362 1.99 29.64 -0.23
C GLU A 362 3.37 29.65 -0.89
N ILE A 363 3.51 30.44 -1.97
CA ILE A 363 4.78 30.65 -2.67
C ILE A 363 5.24 32.06 -2.35
N SER A 364 6.22 32.17 -1.45
CA SER A 364 6.89 33.45 -1.18
C SER A 364 8.05 33.64 -2.15
N TYR A 365 8.05 34.73 -2.93
CA TYR A 365 9.20 35.14 -3.73
C TYR A 365 9.74 36.47 -3.17
N ASP A 366 10.81 36.38 -2.38
CA ASP A 366 11.51 37.55 -1.84
C ASP A 366 12.44 38.12 -2.92
N SER A 367 11.96 39.11 -3.66
CA SER A 367 12.70 39.94 -4.64
C SER A 367 13.34 39.19 -5.83
N LEU A 368 12.92 39.57 -7.04
CA LEU A 368 13.48 39.11 -8.32
C LEU A 368 14.87 39.72 -8.56
N ASP A 369 15.92 39.09 -8.04
CA ASP A 369 17.20 39.16 -8.76
C ASP A 369 17.05 38.38 -10.08
N LYS A 370 17.44 38.99 -11.20
CA LYS A 370 17.33 38.52 -12.61
C LYS A 370 18.10 37.22 -12.92
N THR A 371 17.92 36.18 -12.12
CA THR A 371 18.55 34.88 -12.29
C THR A 371 17.48 33.81 -12.30
N ASN A 372 17.46 33.02 -13.37
CA ASN A 372 16.57 31.88 -13.62
C ASN A 372 16.15 31.16 -12.33
N ILE A 373 14.84 31.22 -12.03
CA ILE A 373 14.20 30.43 -10.99
C ILE A 373 14.04 29.01 -11.56
N THR A 374 15.06 28.17 -11.44
CA THR A 374 14.97 26.76 -11.89
C THR A 374 14.98 25.71 -10.78
N ASP A 375 15.37 26.03 -9.55
CA ASP A 375 15.46 25.00 -8.51
C ASP A 375 14.99 25.49 -7.14
N ILE A 376 13.70 25.30 -6.85
CA ILE A 376 13.21 25.26 -5.47
C ILE A 376 13.50 23.83 -4.96
N ASN A 377 14.72 23.60 -4.47
CA ASN A 377 15.12 22.30 -3.90
C ASN A 377 14.26 21.96 -2.68
N GLN A 378 13.34 21.02 -2.83
CA GLN A 378 12.76 20.30 -1.72
C GLN A 378 13.78 19.29 -1.18
N THR A 379 13.92 19.22 0.15
CA THR A 379 14.85 18.29 0.79
C THR A 379 14.25 16.89 0.75
N ILE A 380 14.56 16.11 -0.30
CA ILE A 380 14.27 14.68 -0.35
C ILE A 380 15.15 13.99 0.72
N ILE A 381 14.54 13.59 1.83
CA ILE A 381 15.22 12.81 2.87
C ILE A 381 15.51 11.43 2.29
N SER A 382 16.77 11.15 1.94
CA SER A 382 17.16 9.82 1.48
C SER A 382 16.92 8.79 2.58
N LEU A 383 16.08 7.81 2.28
CA LEU A 383 15.74 6.73 3.20
C LEU A 383 17.00 5.88 3.43
N PRO A 384 17.44 5.68 4.68
CA PRO A 384 18.74 5.08 4.95
C PRO A 384 18.79 3.59 4.60
N GLU A 385 19.93 3.14 4.04
CA GLU A 385 20.17 1.78 3.50
C GLU A 385 19.96 0.60 4.49
N PHE A 386 19.72 0.85 5.78
CA PHE A 386 19.56 -0.20 6.78
C PHE A 386 18.20 -0.93 6.77
N LEU A 387 17.32 -0.64 5.81
CA LEU A 387 15.99 -1.27 5.67
C LEU A 387 16.00 -2.68 5.09
N ASN A 388 17.14 -3.19 4.62
CA ASN A 388 17.21 -4.51 3.98
C ASN A 388 17.37 -5.68 4.98
N VAL A 389 17.15 -5.46 6.27
CA VAL A 389 17.23 -6.52 7.29
C VAL A 389 15.85 -7.16 7.45
N SER A 390 15.66 -8.34 6.86
CA SER A 390 14.49 -9.20 7.07
C SER A 390 14.90 -10.56 7.69
N LEU A 391 13.94 -11.24 8.31
CA LEU A 391 14.08 -12.65 8.72
C LEU A 391 14.02 -13.56 7.49
N THR A 392 14.79 -14.64 7.48
CA THR A 392 14.62 -15.73 6.49
C THR A 392 13.45 -16.63 6.86
N ASP A 393 12.90 -17.37 5.89
CA ASP A 393 11.80 -18.32 6.13
C ASP A 393 12.20 -19.39 7.16
N SER A 394 13.41 -19.94 7.03
CA SER A 394 13.96 -20.88 8.01
C SER A 394 14.10 -20.30 9.42
N GLU A 395 14.41 -19.00 9.58
CA GLU A 395 14.46 -18.35 10.90
C GLU A 395 13.05 -18.20 11.49
N ARG A 396 12.07 -17.78 10.68
CA ARG A 396 10.66 -17.71 11.08
C ARG A 396 10.13 -19.07 11.53
N ALA A 397 10.35 -20.10 10.71
CA ALA A 397 9.91 -21.45 10.98
C ALA A 397 10.46 -22.00 12.31
N ILE A 398 11.76 -21.79 12.59
CA ILE A 398 12.39 -22.23 13.85
C ILE A 398 11.72 -21.57 15.06
N ILE A 399 11.45 -20.26 14.98
CA ILE A 399 10.79 -19.52 16.07
C ILE A 399 9.37 -20.06 16.29
N LEU A 400 8.58 -20.20 15.22
CA LEU A 400 7.21 -20.71 15.28
C LEU A 400 7.17 -22.12 15.88
N LEU A 401 8.01 -23.03 15.40
CA LEU A 401 8.07 -24.43 15.83
C LEU A 401 8.48 -24.58 17.29
N MET A 402 9.51 -23.85 17.72
CA MET A 402 10.09 -24.04 19.05
C MET A 402 9.37 -23.26 20.15
N LEU A 403 8.77 -22.12 19.82
CA LEU A 403 8.06 -21.27 20.79
C LEU A 403 6.55 -21.46 20.76
N ASN A 404 6.00 -22.03 19.68
CA ASN A 404 4.57 -22.13 19.44
C ASN A 404 3.86 -20.76 19.57
N GLN A 405 4.52 -19.70 19.10
CA GLN A 405 4.02 -18.32 19.11
C GLN A 405 4.37 -17.64 17.78
N SER A 406 3.37 -17.01 17.16
CA SER A 406 3.50 -16.25 15.90
C SER A 406 3.52 -14.74 16.08
N GLN A 407 3.26 -14.25 17.30
CA GLN A 407 3.15 -12.82 17.59
C GLN A 407 4.24 -12.39 18.58
N VAL A 408 4.83 -11.23 18.29
CA VAL A 408 5.75 -10.53 19.21
C VAL A 408 4.95 -9.49 19.97
N GLU A 409 4.96 -9.58 21.30
CA GLU A 409 4.39 -8.54 22.15
C GLU A 409 5.37 -7.36 22.23
N ALA A 410 4.90 -6.15 21.95
CA ALA A 410 5.67 -4.92 22.12
C ALA A 410 5.01 -4.04 23.18
N ASN A 411 5.79 -3.61 24.18
CA ASN A 411 5.33 -2.69 25.21
C ASN A 411 6.16 -1.42 25.18
N ALA A 412 5.51 -0.27 25.11
CA ALA A 412 6.16 1.04 25.10
C ALA A 412 5.99 1.75 26.44
N LEU A 413 7.10 2.25 26.99
CA LEU A 413 7.11 3.07 28.20
C LEU A 413 7.90 4.35 27.96
N THR A 414 7.32 5.49 28.31
CA THR A 414 8.05 6.76 28.27
C THR A 414 8.83 6.93 29.57
N TYR A 415 10.15 7.07 29.48
CA TYR A 415 11.02 7.33 30.62
C TYR A 415 11.96 8.49 30.32
N ARG A 416 11.73 9.61 31.01
CA ARG A 416 12.43 10.89 30.80
C ARG A 416 12.30 11.37 29.35
N ASP A 417 13.42 11.53 28.66
CA ASP A 417 13.58 11.98 27.28
C ASP A 417 13.67 10.81 26.30
N LYS A 418 13.19 9.62 26.67
CA LYS A 418 13.27 8.41 25.85
C LYS A 418 11.99 7.59 25.84
N TYR A 419 11.80 6.84 24.76
CA TYR A 419 10.90 5.71 24.66
C TYR A 419 11.68 4.43 24.97
N LEU A 420 11.21 3.64 25.94
CA LEU A 420 11.70 2.30 26.24
C LEU A 420 10.73 1.30 25.64
N ILE A 421 11.18 0.52 24.66
CA ILE A 421 10.36 -0.49 24.00
C ILE A 421 10.85 -1.87 24.41
N THR A 422 9.97 -2.68 24.96
CA THR A 422 10.24 -4.07 25.31
C THR A 422 9.53 -5.00 24.34
N PHE A 423 10.29 -5.84 23.64
CA PHE A 423 9.75 -6.94 22.84
C PHE A 423 9.76 -8.24 23.65
N LYS A 424 8.72 -9.07 23.50
CA LYS A 424 8.61 -10.40 24.13
C LYS A 424 8.05 -11.44 23.17
N ILE A 425 8.63 -12.65 23.23
CA ILE A 425 8.13 -13.84 22.54
C ILE A 425 8.56 -15.08 23.33
N GLY A 426 7.57 -15.83 23.83
CA GLY A 426 7.77 -16.96 24.75
C GLY A 426 8.62 -16.55 25.96
N PRO A 427 9.73 -17.27 26.25
CA PRO A 427 10.63 -16.95 27.36
C PRO A 427 11.69 -15.87 27.01
N TYR A 428 11.67 -15.31 25.81
CA TYR A 428 12.66 -14.33 25.36
C TYR A 428 12.11 -12.91 25.46
N SER A 429 12.97 -11.96 25.85
CA SER A 429 12.66 -10.53 25.85
C SER A 429 13.88 -9.69 25.47
N ALA A 430 13.66 -8.54 24.85
CA ALA A 430 14.66 -7.49 24.65
C ALA A 430 14.08 -6.11 24.94
N GLU A 431 14.92 -5.20 25.41
CA GLU A 431 14.55 -3.80 25.69
C GLU A 431 15.46 -2.86 24.88
N TYR A 432 14.84 -1.90 24.20
CA TYR A 432 15.49 -0.89 23.39
C TYR A 432 15.10 0.51 23.88
N SER A 433 15.99 1.49 23.68
CA SER A 433 15.73 2.88 24.07
C SER A 433 15.91 3.84 22.90
N TYR A 434 14.91 4.66 22.63
CA TYR A 434 14.92 5.66 21.56
C TYR A 434 14.79 7.07 22.13
N PRO A 435 15.56 8.07 21.65
CA PRO A 435 15.38 9.46 22.05
C PRO A 435 13.99 9.97 21.66
N ARG A 436 13.35 10.74 22.54
CA ARG A 436 12.07 11.41 22.26
C ARG A 436 12.20 12.57 21.28
N SER A 437 13.44 13.02 21.04
CA SER A 437 13.77 14.02 20.02
C SER A 437 13.77 13.46 18.60
N LEU A 438 13.60 12.15 18.43
CA LEU A 438 13.56 11.51 17.13
C LEU A 438 12.17 11.72 16.49
N GLU A 439 12.13 12.00 15.19
CA GLU A 439 10.88 12.06 14.42
C GLU A 439 10.13 10.72 14.49
N GLU A 440 8.80 10.79 14.56
CA GLU A 440 7.94 9.62 14.77
C GLU A 440 8.15 8.54 13.71
N ASP A 441 8.23 8.93 12.43
CA ASP A 441 8.48 8.02 11.32
C ASP A 441 9.83 7.30 11.44
N ARG A 442 10.85 8.01 11.93
CA ARG A 442 12.17 7.42 12.17
C ARG A 442 12.16 6.44 13.35
N ILE A 443 11.31 6.66 14.35
CA ILE A 443 11.18 5.74 15.49
C ILE A 443 10.66 4.40 14.98
N PHE A 444 9.60 4.42 14.16
CA PHE A 444 9.03 3.20 13.58
C PHE A 444 10.07 2.40 12.78
N LEU A 445 10.85 3.08 11.93
CA LEU A 445 11.92 2.44 11.16
C LEU A 445 12.96 1.74 12.04
N TYR A 446 13.40 2.39 13.13
CA TYR A 446 14.37 1.77 14.04
C TYR A 446 13.76 0.61 14.85
N LEU A 447 12.48 0.70 15.21
CA LEU A 447 11.78 -0.37 15.91
C LEU A 447 11.71 -1.65 15.08
N GLU A 448 11.32 -1.53 13.82
CA GLU A 448 11.20 -2.68 12.91
C GLU A 448 12.56 -3.36 12.69
N ARG A 449 13.63 -2.57 12.52
CA ARG A 449 15.00 -3.09 12.40
C ARG A 449 15.43 -3.84 13.66
N ASP A 450 15.30 -3.22 14.82
CA ASP A 450 15.80 -3.79 16.09
C ASP A 450 15.01 -5.03 16.50
N LYS A 451 13.68 -5.01 16.29
CA LYS A 451 12.80 -6.20 16.41
C LYS A 451 13.31 -7.34 15.52
N THR A 452 13.60 -7.06 14.26
CA THR A 452 14.07 -8.07 13.31
C THR A 452 15.41 -8.65 13.71
N LEU A 453 16.38 -7.81 14.09
CA LEU A 453 17.70 -8.27 14.56
C LEU A 453 17.59 -9.17 15.80
N TRP A 454 16.75 -8.78 16.76
CA TRP A 454 16.50 -9.57 17.95
C TRP A 454 15.88 -10.95 17.65
N LEU A 455 14.93 -11.01 16.71
CA LEU A 455 14.35 -12.29 16.29
C LEU A 455 15.38 -13.20 15.61
N LYS A 456 16.29 -12.64 14.79
CA LYS A 456 17.41 -13.40 14.19
C LYS A 456 18.33 -13.99 15.26
N ASP A 457 18.61 -13.24 16.32
CA ASP A 457 19.36 -13.73 17.49
C ASP A 457 18.65 -14.90 18.19
N ILE A 458 17.33 -14.83 18.34
CA ILE A 458 16.52 -15.92 18.92
C ILE A 458 16.57 -17.16 18.02
N ALA A 459 16.32 -17.02 16.72
CA ALA A 459 16.34 -18.14 15.78
C ALA A 459 17.69 -18.87 15.80
N ARG A 460 18.80 -18.14 15.84
CA ARG A 460 20.15 -18.71 15.98
C ARG A 460 20.33 -19.47 17.30
N LYS A 461 19.91 -18.90 18.44
CA LYS A 461 19.98 -19.57 19.75
C LYS A 461 19.15 -20.84 19.81
N LEU A 462 17.98 -20.84 19.17
CA LEU A 462 17.11 -22.02 19.08
C LEU A 462 17.73 -23.12 18.22
N ARG A 463 18.37 -22.74 17.10
CA ARG A 463 19.09 -23.66 16.21
C ARG A 463 20.28 -24.35 16.90
N GLU A 464 21.00 -23.61 17.74
CA GLU A 464 22.20 -24.10 18.44
C GLU A 464 21.89 -24.94 19.69
N ARG A 465 20.64 -24.94 20.17
CA ARG A 465 20.29 -25.65 21.39
C ARG A 465 20.37 -27.17 21.14
N PRO A 466 21.19 -27.93 21.90
CA PRO A 466 21.17 -29.37 21.79
C PRO A 466 19.74 -29.86 22.05
N PRO A 467 19.29 -30.95 21.40
CA PRO A 467 18.00 -31.57 21.73
C PRO A 467 17.93 -31.71 23.24
N LEU A 468 16.82 -31.26 23.83
CA LEU A 468 16.51 -31.64 25.20
C LEU A 468 16.24 -33.15 25.15
N ILE A 469 17.30 -33.95 25.20
CA ILE A 469 17.23 -35.35 25.61
C ILE A 469 16.88 -35.25 27.09
N GLY A 470 15.60 -35.03 27.39
CA GLY A 470 15.07 -35.37 28.68
C GLY A 470 15.38 -36.84 28.83
N THR A 471 16.39 -37.17 29.63
CA THR A 471 16.52 -38.52 30.16
C THR A 471 15.16 -38.84 30.74
N ALA A 472 14.48 -39.82 30.15
CA ALA A 472 13.24 -40.38 30.67
C ALA A 472 13.57 -41.14 31.98
N GLU A 473 14.17 -40.46 32.95
CA GLU A 473 14.38 -40.99 34.28
C GLU A 473 13.04 -40.93 35.00
N ASN A 474 12.33 -42.07 34.93
CA ASN A 474 11.25 -42.49 35.80
C ASN A 474 9.83 -41.99 35.46
N PHE A 475 9.33 -42.32 34.26
CA PHE A 475 7.91 -42.68 34.11
C PHE A 475 7.69 -44.15 34.52
N ASN A 476 8.01 -44.48 35.77
CA ASN A 476 7.63 -45.74 36.38
C ASN A 476 6.39 -45.50 37.24
N ALA A 477 5.31 -45.06 36.61
CA ALA A 477 3.99 -45.06 37.23
C ALA A 477 3.39 -46.45 36.99
N ASN A 478 3.36 -47.27 38.03
CA ASN A 478 2.55 -48.49 38.04
C ASN A 478 1.08 -48.07 37.92
N TYR A 479 0.52 -48.19 36.73
CA TYR A 479 -0.93 -48.18 36.56
C TYR A 479 -1.43 -49.59 36.83
N SER A 480 -2.23 -49.76 37.88
CA SER A 480 -3.02 -50.99 38.04
C SER A 480 -4.19 -50.93 37.06
N LEU A 481 -4.40 -52.03 36.34
CA LEU A 481 -5.54 -52.27 35.45
C LEU A 481 -6.89 -51.87 36.07
#